data_AF-A0A1E2V7P7-F1
#
_entry.id   AF-A0A1E2V7P7-F1
#
_cell.length_a   1.000
_cell.length_b   1.000
_cell.length_c   1.000
_cell.angle_alpha   90.00
_cell.angle_beta   90.00
_cell.angle_gamma   90.00
#
_symmetry.space_group_name_H-M   'P 1'
#
loop_
_entity.id
_entity.type
_entity.pdbx_description
1 polymer ?
#
loop_
_entity_poly.entity_id
_entity_poly.type
_entity_poly.pdbx_seq_one_letter_code
_entity_poly.pdbx_strand_id
1 'polypeptide(L)'
;MTTAPSTQAHCVRKPAVGPLRFHHRKQFPLHQLPFIDKVPGKRWLSFWAVPKTGGYSGGCKTGESLARIYLKHLKTHHPDFNEGRLQSIVLDMCEVERSGHPEQEALRGQVVGFFSELEYWLVAAIRHLDGGLDEYEDKTLLKAANAGLNFDNEADTNALINEDKRL
;
A
#
# COMPACT_ATOMS: atom_id res chain seq x y z
N MET A 1 -42.38 10.98 -36.91
CA MET A 1 -41.58 11.10 -35.68
C MET A 1 -41.00 9.72 -35.40
N THR A 2 -39.70 9.55 -35.66
CA THR A 2 -38.99 8.27 -35.55
C THR A 2 -38.34 8.21 -34.17
N THR A 3 -38.84 7.35 -33.29
CA THR A 3 -38.24 7.12 -31.97
C THR A 3 -37.05 6.18 -32.09
N ALA A 4 -35.88 6.63 -31.66
CA ALA A 4 -34.67 5.82 -31.57
C ALA A 4 -34.76 4.84 -30.38
N PRO A 5 -34.23 3.60 -30.50
CA PRO A 5 -34.24 2.65 -29.40
C PRO A 5 -33.19 3.01 -28.34
N SER A 6 -33.62 3.04 -27.08
CA SER A 6 -32.72 3.25 -25.93
C SER A 6 -31.79 2.05 -25.78
N THR A 7 -30.48 2.30 -25.87
CA THR A 7 -29.46 1.29 -25.55
C THR A 7 -29.46 1.06 -24.04
N GLN A 8 -30.09 -0.04 -23.60
CA GLN A 8 -29.96 -0.50 -22.22
C GLN A 8 -28.51 -0.95 -22.00
N ALA A 9 -27.80 -0.23 -21.14
CA ALA A 9 -26.49 -0.64 -20.66
C ALA A 9 -26.64 -1.99 -19.94
N HIS A 10 -26.17 -3.06 -20.59
CA HIS A 10 -26.09 -4.38 -20.01
C HIS A 10 -25.10 -4.33 -18.84
N CYS A 11 -25.61 -4.18 -17.61
CA CYS A 11 -24.80 -4.35 -16.41
C CYS A 11 -24.46 -5.83 -16.25
N VAL A 12 -23.32 -6.24 -16.81
CA VAL A 12 -22.74 -7.56 -16.56
C VAL A 12 -22.36 -7.61 -15.08
N ARG A 13 -23.14 -8.35 -14.27
CA ARG A 13 -22.80 -8.60 -12.86
C ARG A 13 -21.53 -9.45 -12.82
N LYS A 14 -20.41 -8.85 -12.38
CA LYS A 14 -19.21 -9.59 -11.99
C LYS A 14 -19.55 -10.58 -10.86
N PRO A 15 -18.92 -11.77 -10.81
CA PRO A 15 -19.15 -12.74 -9.75
C PRO A 15 -18.86 -12.11 -8.40
N ALA A 16 -19.70 -12.42 -7.40
CA ALA A 16 -19.55 -11.90 -6.06
C ALA A 16 -18.20 -12.33 -5.48
N VAL A 17 -17.31 -11.36 -5.24
CA VAL A 17 -16.04 -11.64 -4.60
C VAL A 17 -16.30 -12.05 -3.16
N GLY A 18 -15.73 -13.18 -2.73
CA GLY A 18 -15.91 -13.70 -1.37
C GLY A 18 -15.45 -12.71 -0.30
N PRO A 19 -16.01 -12.78 0.92
CA PRO A 19 -15.62 -11.88 2.01
C PRO A 19 -14.17 -12.12 2.45
N LEU A 20 -13.48 -11.05 2.85
CA LEU A 20 -12.16 -11.13 3.50
C LEU A 20 -12.24 -11.97 4.78
N ARG A 21 -11.23 -12.81 5.04
CA ARG A 21 -11.17 -13.70 6.20
C ARG A 21 -9.76 -13.76 6.76
N PHE A 22 -9.64 -13.84 8.09
CA PHE A 22 -8.36 -14.08 8.73
C PHE A 22 -7.83 -15.49 8.44
N HIS A 23 -6.52 -15.61 8.31
CA HIS A 23 -5.84 -16.87 8.02
C HIS A 23 -5.18 -17.47 9.28
N HIS A 24 -5.96 -17.69 10.35
CA HIS A 24 -5.45 -18.12 11.67
C HIS A 24 -4.55 -19.37 11.69
N ARG A 25 -4.62 -20.20 10.64
CA ARG A 25 -3.80 -21.43 10.52
C ARG A 25 -2.41 -21.18 9.91
N LYS A 26 -2.10 -19.97 9.43
CA LYS A 26 -0.79 -19.66 8.87
C LYS A 26 0.24 -19.49 9.99
N GLN A 27 1.43 -20.07 9.78
CA GLN A 27 2.51 -20.14 10.77
C GLN A 27 3.02 -18.76 11.19
N PHE A 28 3.19 -17.85 10.23
CA PHE A 28 3.67 -16.50 10.50
C PHE A 28 2.49 -15.58 10.84
N PRO A 29 2.51 -14.87 11.99
CA PRO A 29 1.44 -13.98 12.40
C PRO A 29 1.04 -12.96 11.34
N LEU A 30 2.03 -12.41 10.62
CA LEU A 30 1.79 -11.45 9.54
C LEU A 30 0.87 -12.03 8.46
N HIS A 31 1.11 -13.29 8.06
CA HIS A 31 0.33 -13.94 7.01
C HIS A 31 -1.12 -14.22 7.45
N GLN A 32 -1.43 -14.16 8.75
CA GLN A 32 -2.78 -14.34 9.27
C GLN A 32 -3.72 -13.17 8.94
N LEU A 33 -3.17 -12.02 8.51
CA LEU A 33 -3.94 -10.85 8.12
C LEU A 33 -4.86 -11.16 6.92
N PRO A 34 -6.07 -10.58 6.89
CA PRO A 34 -7.10 -10.97 5.93
C PRO A 34 -6.85 -10.45 4.52
N PHE A 35 -5.88 -9.53 4.36
CA PHE A 35 -5.47 -8.95 3.10
C PHE A 35 -4.11 -9.48 2.61
N ILE A 36 -3.59 -10.55 3.24
CA ILE A 36 -2.35 -11.21 2.82
C ILE A 36 -2.66 -12.61 2.28
N ASP A 37 -2.64 -12.75 0.97
CA ASP A 37 -2.90 -14.04 0.33
C ASP A 37 -2.28 -14.20 -1.05
N LYS A 38 -2.38 -15.40 -1.62
CA LYS A 38 -1.98 -15.66 -3.01
C LYS A 38 -2.98 -15.00 -3.96
N VAL A 39 -2.46 -14.23 -4.92
CA VAL A 39 -3.25 -13.65 -6.01
C VAL A 39 -2.80 -14.22 -7.35
N PRO A 40 -3.72 -14.44 -8.32
CA PRO A 40 -3.34 -14.90 -9.65
C PRO A 40 -2.30 -13.98 -10.29
N GLY A 41 -1.27 -14.55 -10.93
CA GLY A 41 -0.21 -13.79 -11.60
C GLY A 41 0.96 -13.35 -10.71
N LYS A 42 0.87 -13.51 -9.38
CA LYS A 42 1.99 -13.20 -8.47
C LYS A 42 2.70 -14.48 -8.02
N ARG A 43 4.04 -14.51 -8.14
CA ARG A 43 4.88 -15.66 -7.74
C ARG A 43 4.85 -15.90 -6.23
N TRP A 44 4.73 -14.82 -5.46
CA TRP A 44 4.77 -14.82 -4.00
C TRP A 44 3.42 -14.38 -3.41
N LEU A 45 3.32 -14.34 -2.08
CA LEU A 45 2.15 -13.76 -1.42
C LEU A 45 2.00 -12.30 -1.82
N SER A 46 0.75 -11.89 -2.03
CA SER A 46 0.40 -10.48 -2.06
C SER A 46 0.15 -9.99 -0.64
N PHE A 47 0.68 -8.82 -0.33
CA PHE A 47 0.42 -8.07 0.90
C PHE A 47 -0.79 -7.14 0.77
N TRP A 48 -1.46 -7.14 -0.39
CA TRP A 48 -2.71 -6.41 -0.64
C TRP A 48 -3.69 -7.20 -1.50
N ALA A 49 -4.06 -8.39 -1.02
CA ALA A 49 -5.06 -9.26 -1.64
C ALA A 49 -6.50 -8.80 -1.34
N VAL A 50 -6.82 -7.53 -1.62
CA VAL A 50 -8.12 -6.93 -1.33
C VAL A 50 -8.99 -6.84 -2.60
N PRO A 51 -10.24 -7.32 -2.56
CA PRO A 51 -11.19 -7.16 -3.65
C PRO A 51 -11.41 -5.69 -4.02
N LYS A 52 -11.25 -5.34 -5.30
CA LYS A 52 -11.42 -3.97 -5.81
C LYS A 52 -12.88 -3.67 -6.15
N THR A 53 -13.77 -3.82 -5.16
CA THR A 53 -15.23 -3.64 -5.31
C THR A 53 -15.76 -2.61 -4.31
N GLY A 54 -17.03 -2.19 -4.48
CA GLY A 54 -17.67 -1.24 -3.57
C GLY A 54 -17.44 0.25 -3.87
N GLY A 55 -16.73 0.57 -4.97
CA GLY A 55 -16.44 1.94 -5.39
C GLY A 55 -15.53 2.69 -4.41
N TYR A 56 -15.27 3.96 -4.67
CA TYR A 56 -14.35 4.78 -3.87
C TYR A 56 -14.73 4.83 -2.39
N SER A 57 -15.96 5.19 -2.06
CA SER A 57 -16.41 5.31 -0.66
C SER A 57 -16.41 3.98 0.09
N GLY A 58 -16.77 2.88 -0.58
CA GLY A 58 -16.65 1.53 -0.02
C GLY A 58 -15.19 1.12 0.17
N GLY A 59 -14.33 1.55 -0.76
CA GLY A 59 -12.89 1.43 -0.65
C GLY A 59 -12.34 2.14 0.60
N CYS A 60 -12.70 3.40 0.84
CA CYS A 60 -12.24 4.16 2.02
C CYS A 60 -12.57 3.41 3.32
N LYS A 61 -13.83 3.03 3.51
CA LYS A 61 -14.27 2.27 4.69
C LYS A 61 -13.52 0.94 4.85
N THR A 62 -13.24 0.27 3.73
CA THR A 62 -12.47 -0.97 3.72
C THR A 62 -11.03 -0.71 4.17
N GLY A 63 -10.37 0.29 3.57
CA GLY A 63 -9.01 0.70 3.92
C GLY A 63 -8.86 1.04 5.40
N GLU A 64 -9.73 1.90 5.93
CA GLU A 64 -9.75 2.30 7.36
C GLU A 64 -9.86 1.08 8.28
N SER A 65 -10.79 0.17 7.96
CA SER A 65 -10.99 -1.05 8.75
C SER A 65 -9.77 -1.97 8.72
N LEU A 66 -9.13 -2.11 7.56
CA LEU A 66 -7.93 -2.94 7.41
C LEU A 66 -6.71 -2.31 8.10
N ALA A 67 -6.58 -0.98 8.11
CA ALA A 67 -5.55 -0.28 8.88
C ALA A 67 -5.70 -0.53 10.38
N ARG A 68 -6.93 -0.49 10.92
CA ARG A 68 -7.17 -0.84 12.33
C ARG A 68 -6.80 -2.30 12.64
N ILE A 69 -7.08 -3.22 11.73
CA ILE A 69 -6.67 -4.62 11.86
C ILE A 69 -5.13 -4.71 11.88
N TYR A 70 -4.45 -4.00 10.98
CA TYR A 70 -2.99 -3.95 10.93
C TYR A 70 -2.39 -3.35 12.22
N LEU A 71 -2.92 -2.24 12.73
CA LEU A 71 -2.49 -1.62 13.98
C LEU A 71 -2.70 -2.55 15.19
N LYS A 72 -3.83 -3.25 15.25
CA LYS A 72 -4.06 -4.30 16.27
C LYS A 72 -3.04 -5.42 16.18
N HIS A 73 -2.66 -5.81 14.96
CA HIS A 73 -1.62 -6.80 14.74
C HIS A 73 -0.25 -6.30 15.24
N LEU A 74 0.15 -5.07 14.91
CA LEU A 74 1.38 -4.47 15.42
C LEU A 74 1.39 -4.40 16.95
N LYS A 75 0.28 -3.99 17.56
CA LYS A 75 0.12 -3.94 19.02
C LYS A 75 0.22 -5.32 19.67
N THR A 76 -0.20 -6.39 19.00
CA THR A 76 -0.22 -7.74 19.58
C THR A 76 1.13 -8.44 19.45
N HIS A 77 1.79 -8.26 18.31
CA HIS A 77 3.00 -9.01 17.97
C HIS A 77 4.29 -8.23 18.19
N HIS A 78 4.21 -6.99 18.69
CA HIS A 78 5.32 -6.13 19.11
C HIS A 78 6.61 -6.38 18.31
N PRO A 79 6.63 -6.05 17.01
CA PRO A 79 7.84 -6.30 16.23
C PRO A 79 9.00 -5.49 16.82
N ASP A 80 10.06 -6.19 17.24
CA ASP A 80 11.26 -5.57 17.81
C ASP A 80 12.01 -4.69 16.81
N PHE A 81 11.69 -4.81 15.51
CA PHE A 81 12.28 -4.03 14.43
C PHE A 81 11.29 -3.74 13.29
N ASN A 82 11.57 -2.69 12.52
CA ASN A 82 10.82 -2.38 11.31
C ASN A 82 11.23 -3.33 10.17
N GLU A 83 10.54 -4.48 10.07
CA GLU A 83 10.80 -5.52 9.06
C GLU A 83 10.31 -5.17 7.64
N GLY A 84 9.98 -3.91 7.34
CA GLY A 84 9.53 -3.55 6.00
C GLY A 84 8.07 -3.93 5.68
N ARG A 85 7.28 -4.33 6.68
CA ARG A 85 5.92 -4.90 6.48
C ARG A 85 4.96 -3.90 5.82
N LEU A 86 5.00 -2.64 6.27
CA LEU A 86 4.18 -1.57 5.67
C LEU A 86 4.65 -1.30 4.24
N GLN A 87 5.96 -1.30 4.00
CA GLN A 87 6.57 -1.09 2.69
C GLN A 87 6.12 -2.17 1.71
N SER A 88 6.05 -3.45 2.13
CA SER A 88 5.48 -4.52 1.30
C SER A 88 4.00 -4.30 0.96
N ILE A 89 3.20 -3.81 1.92
CA ILE A 89 1.79 -3.44 1.66
C ILE A 89 1.71 -2.31 0.62
N VAL A 90 2.54 -1.26 0.76
CA VAL A 90 2.57 -0.12 -0.17
C VAL A 90 2.94 -0.56 -1.58
N LEU A 91 3.99 -1.37 -1.73
CA LEU A 91 4.42 -1.87 -3.03
C LEU A 91 3.28 -2.62 -3.74
N ASP A 92 2.56 -3.48 -3.01
CA ASP A 92 1.42 -4.22 -3.55
C ASP A 92 0.23 -3.33 -3.91
N MET A 93 0.00 -2.22 -3.18
CA MET A 93 -0.99 -1.21 -3.56
C MET A 93 -0.59 -0.48 -4.86
N CYS A 94 0.71 -0.30 -5.10
CA CYS A 94 1.27 0.40 -6.26
C CYS A 94 1.39 -0.46 -7.52
N GLU A 95 1.54 -1.79 -7.41
CA GLU A 95 1.69 -2.75 -8.53
C GLU A 95 0.46 -2.86 -9.46
N VAL A 96 -0.59 -2.05 -9.27
CA VAL A 96 -1.82 -2.13 -10.05
C VAL A 96 -1.81 -1.11 -11.21
N GLU A 97 -1.83 -1.63 -12.43
CA GLU A 97 -2.02 -0.83 -13.64
C GLU A 97 -3.28 0.05 -13.55
N ARG A 98 -3.08 1.35 -13.81
CA ARG A 98 -4.10 2.39 -13.74
C ARG A 98 -4.97 2.37 -15.00
N SER A 99 -5.81 1.36 -15.16
CA SER A 99 -6.94 1.43 -16.09
C SER A 99 -8.08 2.24 -15.47
N GLY A 100 -8.75 3.12 -16.21
CA GLY A 100 -9.87 3.98 -15.74
C GLY A 100 -11.15 3.23 -15.33
N HIS A 101 -11.02 1.97 -14.92
CA HIS A 101 -12.10 1.05 -14.58
C HIS A 101 -12.62 1.32 -13.16
N PRO A 102 -13.90 1.05 -12.83
CA PRO A 102 -14.45 1.18 -11.47
C PRO A 102 -13.69 0.45 -10.35
N GLU A 103 -12.88 -0.56 -10.72
CA GLU A 103 -11.99 -1.27 -9.79
C GLU A 103 -10.84 -0.37 -9.30
N GLN A 104 -10.43 0.59 -10.13
CA GLN A 104 -9.44 1.59 -9.77
C GLN A 104 -9.96 2.55 -8.70
N GLU A 105 -11.22 2.96 -8.79
CA GLU A 105 -11.83 3.83 -7.78
C GLU A 105 -11.92 3.13 -6.41
N ALA A 106 -12.31 1.85 -6.40
CA ALA A 106 -12.28 1.06 -5.17
C ALA A 106 -10.87 0.93 -4.58
N LEU A 107 -9.86 0.66 -5.40
CA LEU A 107 -8.46 0.60 -4.95
C LEU A 107 -7.97 1.96 -4.42
N ARG A 108 -8.27 3.06 -5.11
CA ARG A 108 -7.93 4.40 -4.63
C ARG A 108 -8.54 4.68 -3.26
N GLY A 109 -9.83 4.37 -3.10
CA GLY A 109 -10.50 4.49 -1.81
C GLY A 109 -9.83 3.63 -0.75
N GLN A 110 -9.50 2.38 -1.06
CA GLN A 110 -8.79 1.48 -0.16
C GLN A 110 -7.45 2.03 0.32
N VAL A 111 -6.63 2.56 -0.60
CA VAL A 111 -5.36 3.20 -0.27
C VAL A 111 -5.60 4.41 0.62
N VAL A 112 -6.48 5.33 0.20
CA VAL A 112 -6.79 6.56 0.95
C VAL A 112 -7.26 6.23 2.36
N GLY A 113 -8.27 5.38 2.51
CA GLY A 113 -8.80 5.02 3.82
C GLY A 113 -7.78 4.33 4.73
N PHE A 114 -6.92 3.47 4.16
CA PHE A 114 -5.87 2.80 4.93
C PHE A 114 -4.87 3.82 5.49
N PHE A 115 -4.39 4.74 4.65
CA PHE A 115 -3.44 5.76 5.08
C PHE A 115 -4.05 6.86 5.93
N SER A 116 -5.32 7.22 5.75
CA SER A 116 -6.01 8.17 6.63
C SER A 116 -6.12 7.67 8.07
N GLU A 117 -6.43 6.38 8.24
CA GLU A 117 -6.42 5.78 9.58
C GLU A 117 -4.98 5.70 10.13
N LEU A 118 -3.98 5.34 9.32
CA LEU A 118 -2.59 5.37 9.77
C LEU A 118 -2.12 6.77 10.18
N GLU A 119 -2.49 7.82 9.44
CA GLU A 119 -2.19 9.21 9.76
C GLU A 119 -2.77 9.61 11.11
N TYR A 120 -4.00 9.22 11.41
CA TYR A 120 -4.61 9.46 12.72
C TYR A 120 -3.75 8.91 13.87
N TRP A 121 -3.23 7.69 13.73
CA TRP A 121 -2.35 7.09 14.72
C TRP A 121 -0.93 7.66 14.70
N LEU A 122 -0.43 8.07 13.54
CA LEU A 122 0.86 8.75 13.40
C LEU A 122 0.85 10.09 14.13
N VAL A 123 -0.22 10.89 13.97
CA VAL A 123 -0.39 12.17 14.69
C VAL A 123 -0.40 11.95 16.21
N ALA A 124 -1.02 10.87 16.69
CA ALA A 124 -0.96 10.52 18.09
C ALA A 124 0.48 10.15 18.53
N ALA A 125 1.19 9.36 17.71
CA ALA A 125 2.55 8.95 17.99
C ALA A 125 3.52 10.15 18.06
N ILE A 126 3.52 11.05 17.08
CA ILE A 126 4.43 12.22 17.05
C ILE A 126 4.19 13.20 18.19
N ARG A 127 2.98 13.24 18.78
CA ARG A 127 2.70 14.08 19.96
C ARG A 127 3.32 13.53 21.24
N HIS A 128 3.69 12.26 21.25
CA HIS A 128 4.16 11.55 22.44
C HIS A 128 5.58 11.00 22.27
N LEU A 129 6.12 11.00 21.06
CA LEU A 129 7.47 10.55 20.73
C LEU A 129 8.25 11.75 20.21
N ASP A 130 9.29 12.15 20.94
CA ASP A 130 10.21 13.23 20.56
C ASP A 130 10.95 12.88 19.26
N GLY A 131 11.39 11.62 19.14
CA GLY A 131 11.86 11.01 17.88
C GLY A 131 13.06 11.71 17.21
N GLY A 132 13.63 12.74 17.83
CA GLY A 132 14.63 13.62 17.22
C GLY A 132 14.09 14.44 16.04
N LEU A 133 12.76 14.57 15.89
CA LEU A 133 12.18 15.28 14.74
C LEU A 133 12.53 16.76 14.75
N ASP A 134 12.58 17.37 15.93
CA ASP A 134 12.92 18.79 16.13
C ASP A 134 14.44 19.06 16.01
N GLU A 135 15.28 18.02 15.90
CA GLU A 135 16.73 18.17 15.74
C GLU A 135 17.14 18.58 14.32
N TYR A 136 16.24 18.40 13.35
CA TYR A 136 16.52 18.67 11.94
C TYR A 136 15.82 19.94 11.46
N GLU A 137 16.59 20.87 10.91
CA GLU A 137 16.02 22.03 10.22
C GLU A 137 15.33 21.60 8.91
N ASP A 138 14.18 22.20 8.61
CA ASP A 138 13.42 21.98 7.37
C ASP A 138 14.29 22.08 6.11
N LYS A 139 15.24 23.03 6.09
CA LYS A 139 16.17 23.21 4.97
C LYS A 139 17.10 22.01 4.78
N THR A 140 17.55 21.39 5.87
CA THR A 140 18.42 20.21 5.83
C THR A 140 17.64 19.01 5.30
N LEU A 141 16.39 18.82 5.78
CA LEU A 141 15.51 17.76 5.30
C LEU A 141 15.17 17.93 3.81
N LEU A 142 14.85 19.16 3.38
CA LEU A 142 14.57 19.45 1.98
C LEU A 142 15.79 19.23 1.09
N LYS A 143 16.99 19.61 1.55
CA LYS A 143 18.24 19.34 0.83
C LYS A 143 18.47 17.83 0.67
N ALA A 144 18.26 17.05 1.73
CA ALA A 144 18.41 15.60 1.69
C ALA A 144 17.41 14.95 0.72
N ALA A 145 16.14 15.37 0.74
CA ALA A 145 15.13 14.90 -0.20
C ALA A 145 15.51 15.20 -1.66
N ASN A 146 15.95 16.42 -1.95
CA ASN A 146 16.41 16.80 -3.29
C ASN A 146 17.66 16.02 -3.72
N ALA A 147 18.58 15.72 -2.79
CA ALA A 147 19.72 14.86 -3.10
C ALA A 147 19.26 13.44 -3.49
N GLY A 148 18.28 12.88 -2.78
CA GLY A 148 17.69 11.58 -3.11
C GLY A 148 17.02 11.53 -4.48
N LEU A 149 16.36 12.61 -4.92
CA LEU A 149 15.77 12.70 -6.27
C LEU A 149 16.81 12.71 -7.40
N ASN A 150 18.04 13.15 -7.10
CA ASN A 150 19.15 13.18 -8.04
C ASN A 150 20.10 11.98 -7.86
N PHE A 151 19.72 11.01 -7.02
CA PHE A 151 20.54 9.84 -6.78
C PHE A 151 20.35 8.86 -7.95
N ASP A 152 21.23 8.94 -8.94
CA ASP A 152 21.27 8.00 -10.06
C ASP A 152 21.96 6.69 -9.64
N ASN A 153 21.20 5.59 -9.65
CA ASN A 153 21.74 4.23 -9.41
C ASN A 153 22.79 3.79 -10.45
N GLU A 154 22.97 4.53 -11.54
CA GLU A 154 23.95 4.24 -12.60
C GLU A 154 25.32 4.92 -12.38
N ALA A 155 25.41 5.87 -11.44
CA ALA A 155 26.68 6.56 -11.15
C ALA A 155 27.65 5.67 -10.35
N ASP A 156 27.15 4.76 -9.51
CA ASP A 156 27.99 3.88 -8.67
C ASP A 156 28.61 2.70 -9.45
N THR A 157 28.00 2.25 -10.54
CA THR A 157 28.58 1.18 -11.38
C THR A 157 29.76 1.66 -12.22
N ASN A 158 29.79 2.92 -12.62
CA ASN A 158 30.91 3.49 -13.38
C ASN A 158 32.12 3.87 -12.51
N ALA A 159 31.93 4.09 -11.21
CA ALA A 159 33.04 4.31 -10.28
C ALA A 159 33.83 3.02 -10.01
N LEU A 160 33.14 1.88 -9.85
CA LEU A 160 33.78 0.58 -9.63
C LEU A 160 34.48 0.01 -10.88
N ILE A 161 33.97 0.29 -12.08
CA ILE A 161 34.60 -0.16 -13.34
C ILE A 161 35.89 0.62 -13.67
N ASN A 162 36.04 1.84 -13.16
CA ASN A 162 37.21 2.69 -13.43
C ASN A 162 38.37 2.47 -12.44
N GLU A 163 38.14 1.90 -11.26
CA GLU A 163 39.21 1.47 -10.35
C GLU A 163 39.83 0.12 -10.76
N ASP A 164 39.04 -0.79 -11.33
CA ASP A 164 39.51 -2.12 -11.77
C ASP A 164 40.28 -2.11 -13.11
N LYS A 165 40.40 -0.93 -13.76
CA LYS A 165 41.21 -0.72 -14.97
C LYS A 165 42.54 0.00 -14.70
N ARG A 166 42.89 0.24 -13.44
CA ARG A 166 44.14 0.89 -13.02
C ARG A 166 45.11 -0.04 -12.27
N LEU A 167 44.91 -1.35 -12.34
CA LEU A 167 45.86 -2.38 -11.88
C LEU A 167 46.42 -3.19 -13.06
#